data_AF-H0UQ77-F1
#
_entry.id   AF-H0UQ77-F1
#
_cell.length_a   1.000
_cell.length_b   1.000
_cell.length_c   1.000
_cell.angle_alpha   90.00
_cell.angle_beta   90.00
_cell.angle_gamma   90.00
#
_symmetry.space_group_name_H-M   'P 1'
#
loop_
_entity.id
_entity.type
_entity.pdbx_description
1 polymer ?
#
loop_
_entity_poly.entity_id
_entity_poly.type
_entity_poly.pdbx_seq_one_letter_code
_entity_poly.pdbx_strand_id
1 'polypeptide(L)'
;MKLVTEQDLRAQIGARDVRRYVVDRGTIVTPSARQYLSDRKIELVVEDPVAEEASGRSRGVSGSLNGVVGSSEALGGPRFVGPDGGAFTQKPEHMTHLHGNRLVSKGHPVIAFRGKLDSLQAEVIALQALAFEEGNQELAESLEDFLGVIRSILRAEVTGSPVEELPLLGFDWDTLRGMSHDPRKAFGRGHIRPHYSMGRICAGLNLLRVRAREAELAAFRAFYREDQGLLRQDIVRALNRLSSAFYVAMYINLPAGYDKEY
;
A
#
# COMPACT_ATOMS: atom_id res chain seq x y z
N MET A 1 19.07 3.50 37.10
CA MET A 1 17.81 2.95 36.58
C MET A 1 17.10 2.23 37.71
N LYS A 2 15.85 2.60 38.02
CA LYS A 2 15.03 1.94 39.04
C LYS A 2 14.03 1.01 38.34
N LEU A 3 13.94 -0.23 38.82
CA LEU A 3 12.95 -1.22 38.40
C LEU A 3 11.93 -1.34 39.53
N VAL A 4 10.64 -1.26 39.22
CA VAL A 4 9.56 -1.48 40.17
C VAL A 4 8.81 -2.73 39.76
N THR A 5 8.93 -3.76 40.60
CA THR A 5 8.25 -5.04 40.43
C THR A 5 7.01 -5.13 41.30
N GLU A 6 6.16 -6.12 41.03
CA GLU A 6 4.95 -6.35 41.83
C GLU A 6 5.29 -6.65 43.30
N GLN A 7 6.40 -7.36 43.57
CA GLN A 7 6.85 -7.63 44.93
C GLN A 7 7.21 -6.34 45.67
N ASP A 8 7.83 -5.38 44.99
CA ASP A 8 8.18 -4.07 45.57
C ASP A 8 6.92 -3.27 45.93
N LEU A 9 5.91 -3.29 45.06
CA LEU A 9 4.62 -2.64 45.33
C LEU A 9 3.87 -3.28 46.50
N ARG A 10 3.89 -4.62 46.59
CA ARG A 10 3.27 -5.34 47.73
C ARG A 10 3.97 -5.02 49.05
N ALA A 11 5.30 -4.87 49.05
CA ALA A 11 6.07 -4.51 50.24
C ALA A 11 5.86 -3.04 50.66
N GLN A 12 5.75 -2.11 49.70
CA GLN A 12 5.62 -0.67 49.98
C GLN A 12 4.18 -0.24 50.31
N ILE A 13 3.18 -0.79 49.60
CA ILE A 13 1.77 -0.42 49.78
C ILE A 13 1.13 -1.30 50.88
N GLY A 14 1.52 -2.57 50.99
CA GLY A 14 1.04 -3.48 52.04
C GLY A 14 -0.50 -3.54 52.12
N ALA A 15 -1.05 -3.30 53.32
CA ALA A 15 -2.48 -3.19 53.58
C ALA A 15 -3.00 -1.74 53.63
N ARG A 16 -2.18 -0.76 53.21
CA ARG A 16 -2.56 0.65 53.23
C ARG A 16 -3.46 0.97 52.03
N ASP A 17 -4.51 1.74 52.28
CA ASP A 17 -5.43 2.19 51.23
C ASP A 17 -4.86 3.47 50.59
N VAL A 18 -4.23 3.32 49.43
CA VAL A 18 -3.53 4.40 48.72
C VAL A 18 -4.15 4.53 47.35
N ARG A 19 -4.62 5.73 46.99
CA ARG A 19 -5.31 5.97 45.72
C ARG A 19 -4.40 6.36 44.56
N ARG A 20 -3.17 6.80 44.85
CA ARG A 20 -2.20 7.23 43.84
C ARG A 20 -0.79 6.74 44.19
N TYR A 21 -0.07 6.23 43.20
CA TYR A 21 1.31 5.79 43.34
C TYR A 21 2.19 6.59 42.36
N VAL A 22 3.14 7.36 42.89
CA VAL A 22 3.97 8.27 42.10
C VAL A 22 5.31 7.60 41.75
N VAL A 23 5.73 7.66 40.49
CA VAL A 23 7.03 7.13 40.04
C VAL A 23 7.85 8.16 39.27
N ASP A 24 9.17 8.16 39.48
CA ASP A 24 10.11 9.02 38.77
C ASP A 24 10.16 8.66 37.27
N ARG A 25 10.24 9.67 36.39
CA ARG A 25 10.39 9.46 34.95
C ARG A 25 11.68 8.68 34.65
N GLY A 26 11.55 7.51 34.02
CA GLY A 26 12.65 6.57 33.77
C GLY A 26 12.63 5.31 34.64
N THR A 27 11.64 5.18 35.53
CA THR A 27 11.38 3.95 36.29
C THR A 27 10.61 2.94 35.45
N ILE A 28 11.16 1.73 35.27
CA ILE A 28 10.48 0.65 34.54
C ILE A 28 9.56 -0.06 35.52
N VAL A 29 8.26 0.03 35.27
CA VAL A 29 7.23 -0.71 36.02
C VAL A 29 6.91 -1.98 35.24
N THR A 30 7.08 -3.15 35.85
CA THR A 30 6.83 -4.42 35.15
C THR A 30 5.33 -4.60 34.82
N PRO A 31 4.96 -5.41 33.80
CA PRO A 31 3.56 -5.66 33.46
C PRO A 31 2.73 -6.15 34.65
N SER A 32 3.30 -7.03 35.48
CA SER A 32 2.65 -7.53 36.71
C SER A 32 2.45 -6.44 37.77
N ALA A 33 3.38 -5.50 37.89
CA ALA A 33 3.26 -4.37 38.80
C ALA A 33 2.16 -3.39 38.36
N ARG A 34 2.01 -3.17 37.05
CA ARG A 34 0.93 -2.34 36.49
C ARG A 34 -0.45 -3.00 36.69
N GLN A 35 -0.54 -4.31 36.53
CA GLN A 35 -1.76 -5.08 36.79
C GLN A 35 -2.19 -4.96 38.27
N TYR A 36 -1.24 -5.09 39.20
CA TYR A 36 -1.50 -4.98 40.64
C TYR A 36 -2.08 -3.62 41.07
N LEU A 37 -1.57 -2.52 40.50
CA LEU A 37 -2.10 -1.16 40.76
C LEU A 37 -3.53 -1.01 40.20
N SER A 38 -3.80 -1.57 39.01
CA SER A 38 -5.13 -1.54 38.39
C SER A 38 -6.16 -2.32 39.22
N ASP A 39 -5.82 -3.51 39.70
CA ASP A 39 -6.71 -4.37 40.49
C ASP A 39 -7.12 -3.71 41.82
N ARG A 40 -6.23 -2.89 42.40
CA ARG A 40 -6.51 -2.09 43.60
C ARG A 40 -7.04 -0.68 43.32
N LYS A 41 -7.31 -0.34 42.05
CA LYS A 41 -7.77 1.00 41.60
C LYS A 41 -6.84 2.14 42.05
N ILE A 42 -5.53 1.90 42.00
CA ILE A 42 -4.49 2.85 42.36
C ILE A 42 -3.96 3.51 41.09
N GLU A 43 -4.05 4.84 41.02
CA GLU A 43 -3.67 5.63 39.85
C GLU A 43 -2.14 5.85 39.82
N LEU A 44 -1.47 5.43 38.74
CA LEU A 44 -0.03 5.62 38.56
C LEU A 44 0.25 7.02 37.99
N VAL A 45 0.89 7.88 38.78
CA VAL A 45 1.23 9.26 38.39
C VAL A 45 2.73 9.36 38.16
N VAL A 46 3.16 9.93 37.04
CA VAL A 46 4.58 10.20 36.76
C VAL A 46 4.79 11.69 36.96
N GLU A 47 5.56 12.08 37.98
CA GLU A 47 5.88 13.49 38.22
C GLU A 47 7.11 13.93 37.40
N ASP A 48 6.99 15.07 36.72
CA ASP A 48 8.11 15.86 36.21
C ASP A 48 8.42 16.96 37.27
N PRO A 49 9.70 17.23 37.62
CA PRO A 49 10.02 18.35 38.49
C PRO A 49 9.79 19.67 37.73
N VAL A 50 8.93 20.52 38.29
CA VAL A 50 8.55 21.83 37.73
C VAL A 50 9.72 22.81 37.84
N ALA A 51 10.12 23.42 36.71
CA ALA A 51 11.07 24.53 36.67
C ALA A 51 10.31 25.87 36.59
N GLU A 52 10.73 26.81 37.43
CA GLU A 52 10.12 28.12 37.72
C GLU A 52 10.04 29.06 36.50
N GLU A 53 8.94 29.83 36.45
CA GLU A 53 8.68 30.90 35.50
C GLU A 53 9.54 32.14 35.79
N ALA A 54 10.19 32.70 34.75
CA ALA A 54 10.70 34.06 34.75
C ALA A 54 10.28 34.82 33.48
N SER A 55 9.73 36.00 33.73
CA SER A 55 9.09 36.98 32.85
C SER A 55 9.92 37.51 31.67
N GLY A 56 9.25 37.92 30.59
CA GLY A 56 9.68 39.12 29.83
C GLY A 56 9.31 39.26 28.34
N ARG A 57 8.35 40.16 28.06
CA ARG A 57 8.30 41.15 26.95
C ARG A 57 8.05 40.72 25.47
N SER A 58 6.81 41.02 25.04
CA SER A 58 6.39 41.94 23.95
C SER A 58 6.91 41.86 22.49
N ARG A 59 5.91 41.80 21.58
CA ARG A 59 5.73 42.48 20.26
C ARG A 59 6.68 42.18 19.09
N GLY A 60 6.08 41.75 17.97
CA GLY A 60 6.29 42.42 16.67
C GLY A 60 6.51 41.54 15.43
N VAL A 61 5.54 41.58 14.52
CA VAL A 61 5.65 41.69 13.05
C VAL A 61 6.17 40.50 12.21
N SER A 62 5.24 40.02 11.35
CA SER A 62 5.34 39.62 9.94
C SER A 62 6.72 39.37 9.30
N GLY A 63 6.85 38.22 8.64
CA GLY A 63 7.90 37.94 7.67
C GLY A 63 7.75 36.58 7.01
N SER A 64 7.16 36.55 5.81
CA SER A 64 7.22 35.43 4.87
C SER A 64 8.67 35.22 4.40
N LEU A 65 9.14 33.96 4.33
CA LEU A 65 9.73 33.32 3.15
C LEU A 65 10.47 32.01 3.50
N ASN A 66 10.15 30.98 2.71
CA ASN A 66 10.87 29.76 2.36
C ASN A 66 12.19 29.42 3.09
N GLY A 67 12.22 28.22 3.66
CA GLY A 67 13.47 27.53 4.01
C GLY A 67 13.21 26.08 4.41
N VAL A 68 13.58 25.15 3.52
CA VAL A 68 14.12 23.82 3.79
C VAL A 68 13.52 23.10 5.01
N VAL A 69 12.69 22.08 4.75
CA VAL A 69 12.25 21.12 5.78
C VAL A 69 13.44 20.25 6.19
N GLY A 70 14.36 20.83 6.95
CA GLY A 70 15.26 20.10 7.82
C GLY A 70 14.42 19.53 8.95
N SER A 71 14.24 18.22 8.93
CA SER A 71 13.55 17.47 9.97
C SER A 71 14.20 17.75 11.32
N SER A 72 13.49 18.48 12.18
CA SER A 72 13.82 18.64 13.59
C SER A 72 13.82 17.27 14.27
N GLU A 73 15.02 16.81 14.61
CA GLU A 73 15.26 15.70 15.51
C GLU A 73 15.10 16.18 16.96
N ALA A 74 14.01 15.79 17.63
CA ALA A 74 13.98 15.45 19.05
C ALA A 74 12.66 14.77 19.46
N LEU A 75 12.75 13.84 20.43
CA LEU A 75 11.69 13.26 21.29
C LEU A 75 11.03 11.93 20.85
N GLY A 76 11.76 10.82 20.98
CA GLY A 76 11.69 10.01 22.21
C GLY A 76 10.61 8.93 22.40
N GLY A 77 9.95 8.43 21.34
CA GLY A 77 9.08 7.24 21.40
C GLY A 77 9.34 6.29 20.22
N PRO A 78 8.95 4.99 20.30
CA PRO A 78 9.09 4.11 19.15
C PRO A 78 8.22 4.60 18.00
N ARG A 79 8.86 4.87 16.86
CA ARG A 79 8.21 5.45 15.67
C ARG A 79 7.52 4.39 14.81
N PHE A 80 7.92 3.13 14.93
CA PHE A 80 7.43 2.04 14.10
C PHE A 80 7.07 0.81 14.90
N VAL A 81 6.09 0.04 14.42
CA VAL A 81 5.63 -1.21 15.03
C VAL A 81 5.94 -2.36 14.09
N GLY A 82 6.74 -3.32 14.56
CA GLY A 82 7.11 -4.51 13.82
C GLY A 82 6.00 -5.56 13.72
N PRO A 83 6.24 -6.66 12.98
CA PRO A 83 5.28 -7.74 12.82
C PRO A 83 4.80 -8.35 14.15
N ASP A 84 5.70 -8.47 15.13
CA ASP A 84 5.44 -9.08 16.44
C ASP A 84 4.96 -8.07 17.50
N GLY A 85 4.63 -6.84 17.10
CA GLY A 85 4.27 -5.76 18.02
C GLY A 85 5.46 -5.06 18.70
N GLY A 86 6.69 -5.50 18.42
CA GLY A 86 7.92 -4.83 18.85
C GLY A 86 8.06 -3.42 18.27
N ALA A 87 8.68 -2.51 19.00
CA ALA A 87 8.67 -1.09 18.67
C ALA A 87 10.08 -0.62 18.25
N PHE A 88 10.21 0.06 17.11
CA PHE A 88 11.50 0.51 16.56
C PHE A 88 11.62 2.03 16.55
N THR A 89 12.80 2.53 16.91
CA THR A 89 13.19 3.95 16.78
C THR A 89 13.73 4.28 15.39
N GLN A 90 14.40 3.33 14.74
CA GLN A 90 14.89 3.45 13.36
C GLN A 90 14.42 2.25 12.53
N LYS A 91 14.09 2.48 11.25
CA LYS A 91 13.57 1.45 10.35
C LYS A 91 14.72 0.55 9.85
N PRO A 92 14.73 -0.76 10.15
CA PRO A 92 15.72 -1.67 9.59
C PRO A 92 15.60 -1.80 8.07
N GLU A 93 16.72 -1.94 7.35
CA GLU A 93 16.72 -1.98 5.87
C GLU A 93 15.94 -3.15 5.26
N HIS A 94 15.85 -4.29 5.96
CA HIS A 94 15.10 -5.47 5.52
C HIS A 94 13.59 -5.34 5.75
N MET A 95 13.14 -4.23 6.36
CA MET A 95 11.73 -3.93 6.63
C MET A 95 11.23 -2.76 5.80
N THR A 96 9.92 -2.74 5.58
CA THR A 96 9.22 -1.67 4.86
C THR A 96 7.84 -1.43 5.46
N HIS A 97 7.25 -0.27 5.16
CA HIS A 97 5.91 0.06 5.66
C HIS A 97 4.85 -0.74 4.93
N LEU A 98 3.98 -1.39 5.69
CA LEU A 98 2.75 -1.96 5.17
C LEU A 98 1.67 -0.87 5.13
N HIS A 99 1.31 -0.32 6.29
CA HIS A 99 0.36 0.78 6.46
C HIS A 99 0.77 1.66 7.65
N GLY A 100 0.76 2.98 7.49
CA GLY A 100 1.12 3.92 8.56
C GLY A 100 2.51 3.62 9.15
N ASN A 101 2.56 3.38 10.47
CA ASN A 101 3.78 3.05 11.20
C ASN A 101 4.07 1.54 11.31
N ARG A 102 3.26 0.67 10.68
CA ARG A 102 3.44 -0.78 10.72
C ARG A 102 4.49 -1.22 9.71
N LEU A 103 5.50 -1.94 10.19
CA LEU A 103 6.57 -2.52 9.39
C LEU A 103 6.33 -4.01 9.14
N VAL A 104 6.66 -4.43 7.92
CA VAL A 104 6.75 -5.83 7.50
C VAL A 104 8.10 -6.08 6.85
N SER A 105 8.49 -7.36 6.74
CA SER A 105 9.66 -7.71 5.94
C SER A 105 9.45 -7.34 4.47
N LYS A 106 10.53 -7.02 3.75
CA LYS A 106 10.47 -6.80 2.29
C LYS A 106 9.97 -8.03 1.51
N GLY A 107 10.05 -9.23 2.09
CA GLY A 107 9.49 -10.46 1.52
C GLY A 107 7.98 -10.62 1.70
N HIS A 108 7.29 -9.67 2.34
CA HIS A 108 5.86 -9.76 2.57
C HIS A 108 5.07 -9.77 1.24
N PRO A 109 4.09 -10.67 1.04
CA PRO A 109 3.37 -10.82 -0.22
C PRO A 109 2.73 -9.53 -0.77
N VAL A 110 2.18 -8.67 0.11
CA VAL A 110 1.63 -7.36 -0.29
C VAL A 110 2.71 -6.44 -0.87
N ILE A 111 3.93 -6.49 -0.36
CA ILE A 111 5.05 -5.67 -0.87
C ILE A 111 5.49 -6.18 -2.25
N ALA A 112 5.57 -7.50 -2.42
CA ALA A 112 5.81 -8.10 -3.73
C ALA A 112 4.71 -7.73 -4.75
N PHE A 113 3.45 -7.71 -4.31
CA PHE A 113 2.32 -7.27 -5.13
C PHE A 113 2.43 -5.79 -5.53
N ARG A 114 2.73 -4.89 -4.58
CA ARG A 114 2.98 -3.47 -4.89
C ARG A 114 4.08 -3.30 -5.94
N GLY A 115 5.19 -4.02 -5.80
CA GLY A 115 6.26 -4.00 -6.80
C GLY A 115 5.82 -4.46 -8.19
N LYS A 116 4.89 -5.42 -8.29
CA LYS A 116 4.31 -5.83 -9.58
C LYS A 116 3.41 -4.76 -10.19
N LEU A 117 2.64 -4.02 -9.39
CA LEU A 117 1.86 -2.89 -9.87
C LEU A 117 2.77 -1.75 -10.35
N ASP A 118 3.85 -1.46 -9.63
CA ASP A 118 4.82 -0.44 -10.03
C ASP A 118 5.47 -0.78 -11.38
N SER A 119 5.89 -2.04 -11.57
CA SER A 119 6.40 -2.51 -12.87
C SER A 119 5.36 -2.41 -13.98
N LEU A 120 4.12 -2.85 -13.72
CA LEU A 120 3.04 -2.76 -14.71
C LEU A 120 2.77 -1.31 -15.10
N GLN A 121 2.75 -0.39 -14.14
CA GLN A 121 2.54 1.04 -14.39
C GLN A 121 3.66 1.62 -15.26
N ALA A 122 4.92 1.29 -14.96
CA ALA A 122 6.07 1.72 -15.75
C ALA A 122 6.04 1.17 -17.19
N GLU A 123 5.66 -0.10 -17.37
CA GLU A 123 5.55 -0.71 -18.69
C GLU A 123 4.39 -0.11 -19.51
N VAL A 124 3.27 0.28 -18.88
CA VAL A 124 2.18 1.01 -19.55
C VAL A 124 2.68 2.34 -20.09
N ILE A 125 3.42 3.11 -19.28
CA ILE A 125 4.02 4.40 -19.69
C ILE A 125 5.01 4.20 -20.85
N ALA A 126 5.82 3.14 -20.79
CA ALA A 126 6.75 2.82 -21.87
C ALA A 126 6.00 2.54 -23.19
N LEU A 127 4.86 1.85 -23.13
CA LEU A 127 4.04 1.61 -24.32
C LEU A 127 3.32 2.89 -24.79
N GLN A 128 2.91 3.78 -23.90
CA GLN A 128 2.37 5.10 -24.27
C GLN A 128 3.38 5.91 -25.09
N ALA A 129 4.62 6.00 -24.62
CA ALA A 129 5.70 6.69 -25.32
C ALA A 129 5.94 6.07 -26.70
N LEU A 130 6.02 4.74 -26.78
CA LEU A 130 6.16 4.02 -28.04
C LEU A 130 4.98 4.24 -29.00
N ALA A 131 3.74 4.22 -28.50
CA ALA A 131 2.55 4.46 -29.30
C ALA A 131 2.57 5.88 -29.89
N PHE A 132 2.95 6.87 -29.10
CA PHE A 132 3.13 8.24 -29.57
C PHE A 132 4.22 8.36 -30.64
N GLU A 133 5.38 7.73 -30.45
CA GLU A 133 6.49 7.71 -31.42
C GLU A 133 6.09 7.06 -32.77
N GLU A 134 5.26 6.01 -32.73
CA GLU A 134 4.74 5.31 -33.91
C GLU A 134 3.53 6.05 -34.54
N GLY A 135 3.17 7.25 -34.06
CA GLY A 135 2.06 8.05 -34.57
C GLY A 135 0.66 7.57 -34.16
N ASN A 136 0.56 6.65 -33.21
CA ASN A 136 -0.70 6.14 -32.66
C ASN A 136 -1.07 6.89 -31.37
N GLN A 137 -1.42 8.17 -31.53
CA GLN A 137 -1.80 9.04 -30.41
C GLN A 137 -3.08 8.55 -29.70
N GLU A 138 -4.04 7.98 -30.43
CA GLU A 138 -5.28 7.43 -29.87
C GLU A 138 -4.98 6.33 -28.84
N LEU A 139 -4.08 5.40 -29.15
CA LEU A 139 -3.66 4.38 -28.18
C LEU A 139 -2.91 4.98 -27.01
N ALA A 140 -2.00 5.94 -27.25
CA ALA A 140 -1.24 6.59 -26.18
C ALA A 140 -2.16 7.25 -25.14
N GLU A 141 -3.22 7.93 -25.60
CA GLU A 141 -4.25 8.52 -24.74
C GLU A 141 -5.12 7.45 -24.07
N SER A 142 -5.56 6.43 -24.83
CA SER A 142 -6.39 5.34 -24.30
C SER A 142 -5.70 4.52 -23.20
N LEU A 143 -4.37 4.46 -23.21
CA LEU A 143 -3.58 3.80 -22.16
C LEU A 143 -3.64 4.54 -20.81
N GLU A 144 -4.09 5.80 -20.75
CA GLU A 144 -4.30 6.53 -19.49
C GLU A 144 -5.42 5.90 -18.65
N ASP A 145 -6.47 5.34 -19.27
CA ASP A 145 -7.53 4.61 -18.57
C ASP A 145 -6.95 3.46 -17.72
N PHE A 146 -5.96 2.75 -18.28
CA PHE A 146 -5.28 1.64 -17.62
C PHE A 146 -4.48 2.13 -16.42
N LEU A 147 -3.77 3.26 -16.57
CA LEU A 147 -3.09 3.90 -15.45
C LEU A 147 -4.09 4.34 -14.37
N GLY A 148 -5.25 4.85 -14.75
CA GLY A 148 -6.34 5.17 -13.83
C GLY A 148 -6.75 3.98 -12.97
N VAL A 149 -7.01 2.83 -13.59
CA VAL A 149 -7.37 1.60 -12.86
C VAL A 149 -6.21 1.09 -11.99
N ILE A 150 -4.96 1.10 -12.49
CA ILE A 150 -3.79 0.69 -11.69
C ILE A 150 -3.62 1.57 -10.44
N ARG A 151 -3.73 2.90 -10.59
CA ARG A 151 -3.68 3.86 -9.48
C ARG A 151 -4.85 3.65 -8.51
N SER A 152 -6.05 3.33 -9.01
CA SER A 152 -7.21 2.98 -8.19
C SER A 152 -6.96 1.72 -7.35
N ILE A 153 -6.36 0.68 -7.94
CA ILE A 153 -5.97 -0.55 -7.22
C ILE A 153 -4.95 -0.23 -6.12
N LEU A 154 -3.91 0.55 -6.41
CA LEU A 154 -2.91 0.96 -5.42
C LEU A 154 -3.54 1.72 -4.25
N ARG A 155 -4.40 2.70 -4.56
CA ARG A 155 -5.13 3.44 -3.53
C ARG A 155 -5.98 2.51 -2.68
N ALA A 156 -6.78 1.66 -3.31
CA ALA A 156 -7.68 0.72 -2.66
C ALA A 156 -6.92 -0.27 -1.75
N GLU A 157 -5.73 -0.72 -2.15
CA GLU A 157 -4.87 -1.56 -1.32
C GLU A 157 -4.36 -0.83 -0.07
N VAL A 158 -3.90 0.41 -0.23
CA VAL A 158 -3.34 1.20 0.88
C VAL A 158 -4.44 1.68 1.84
N THR A 159 -5.59 2.11 1.34
CA THR A 159 -6.67 2.68 2.17
C THR A 159 -7.63 1.62 2.70
N GLY A 160 -7.65 0.43 2.10
CA GLY A 160 -8.69 -0.58 2.33
C GLY A 160 -10.04 -0.25 1.69
N SER A 161 -10.15 0.83 0.91
CA SER A 161 -11.38 1.12 0.16
C SER A 161 -11.58 0.13 -0.98
N PRO A 162 -12.81 -0.03 -1.50
CA PRO A 162 -13.05 -0.77 -2.74
C PRO A 162 -12.28 -0.18 -3.92
N VAL A 163 -11.94 -1.02 -4.90
CA VAL A 163 -11.45 -0.55 -6.21
C VAL A 163 -12.57 0.15 -6.96
N GLU A 164 -12.26 1.29 -7.55
CA GLU A 164 -13.20 2.02 -8.41
C GLU A 164 -13.29 1.36 -9.80
N GLU A 165 -14.51 1.11 -10.27
CA GLU A 165 -14.77 0.52 -11.60
C GLU A 165 -14.73 1.59 -12.69
N LEU A 166 -13.52 2.06 -13.02
CA LEU A 166 -13.30 3.01 -14.11
C LEU A 166 -13.44 2.30 -15.48
N PRO A 167 -14.08 2.93 -16.48
CA PRO A 167 -14.09 2.43 -17.84
C PRO A 167 -12.68 2.24 -18.40
N LEU A 168 -12.52 1.29 -19.32
CA LEU A 168 -11.27 1.01 -20.01
C LEU A 168 -11.56 0.98 -21.51
N LEU A 169 -10.87 1.80 -22.30
CA LEU A 169 -11.10 1.91 -23.75
C LEU A 169 -12.54 2.33 -24.08
N GLY A 170 -13.18 3.11 -23.20
CA GLY A 170 -14.59 3.48 -23.32
C GLY A 170 -15.61 2.36 -23.04
N PHE A 171 -15.17 1.18 -22.58
CA PHE A 171 -16.04 0.05 -22.25
C PHE A 171 -16.10 -0.20 -20.74
N ASP A 172 -17.24 -0.72 -20.28
CA ASP A 172 -17.35 -1.31 -18.95
C ASP A 172 -16.62 -2.66 -18.86
N TRP A 173 -16.41 -3.10 -17.63
CA TRP A 173 -15.62 -4.28 -17.31
C TRP A 173 -16.23 -5.61 -17.79
N ASP A 174 -17.56 -5.72 -17.80
CA ASP A 174 -18.25 -6.95 -18.19
C ASP A 174 -18.30 -7.08 -19.72
N THR A 175 -18.45 -5.96 -20.44
CA THR A 175 -18.31 -5.86 -21.89
C THR A 175 -16.91 -6.30 -22.32
N LEU A 176 -15.85 -5.77 -21.69
CA LEU A 176 -14.45 -6.18 -21.96
C LEU A 176 -14.21 -7.67 -21.69
N ARG A 177 -14.78 -8.20 -20.61
CA ARG A 177 -14.73 -9.63 -20.32
C ARG A 177 -15.34 -10.42 -21.46
N GLY A 178 -16.55 -10.06 -21.89
CA GLY A 178 -17.25 -10.70 -22.99
C GLY A 178 -16.45 -10.71 -24.29
N MET A 179 -15.93 -9.54 -24.69
CA MET A 179 -15.09 -9.38 -25.89
C MET A 179 -13.82 -10.24 -25.82
N SER A 180 -13.15 -10.26 -24.67
CA SER A 180 -11.91 -11.05 -24.49
C SER A 180 -12.15 -12.57 -24.44
N HIS A 181 -13.33 -13.00 -23.98
CA HIS A 181 -13.70 -14.41 -23.86
C HIS A 181 -14.19 -14.99 -25.19
N ASP A 182 -14.95 -14.21 -25.97
CA ASP A 182 -15.44 -14.61 -27.29
C ASP A 182 -15.06 -13.55 -28.34
N PRO A 183 -13.77 -13.53 -28.75
CA PRO A 183 -13.31 -12.59 -29.76
C PRO A 183 -13.92 -12.85 -31.13
N ARG A 184 -14.41 -14.07 -31.40
CA ARG A 184 -15.06 -14.39 -32.66
C ARG A 184 -16.37 -13.65 -32.79
N LYS A 185 -17.16 -13.60 -31.72
CA LYS A 185 -18.38 -12.79 -31.68
C LYS A 185 -18.10 -11.29 -31.72
N ALA A 186 -17.07 -10.83 -31.03
CA ALA A 186 -16.78 -9.39 -30.90
C ALA A 186 -16.05 -8.78 -32.12
N PHE A 187 -15.13 -9.53 -32.73
CA PHE A 187 -14.21 -9.03 -33.77
C PHE A 187 -14.23 -9.86 -35.06
N GLY A 188 -15.03 -10.92 -35.13
CA GLY A 188 -15.08 -11.82 -36.29
C GLY A 188 -13.85 -12.72 -36.45
N ARG A 189 -12.98 -12.79 -35.43
CA ARG A 189 -11.68 -13.50 -35.47
C ARG A 189 -11.51 -14.42 -34.27
N GLY A 190 -10.80 -15.52 -34.45
CA GLY A 190 -10.38 -16.41 -33.36
C GLY A 190 -9.41 -15.76 -32.38
N HIS A 191 -8.87 -16.55 -31.46
CA HIS A 191 -7.89 -16.06 -30.50
C HIS A 191 -6.57 -15.73 -31.21
N ILE A 192 -6.02 -14.55 -30.94
CA ILE A 192 -4.74 -14.10 -31.49
C ILE A 192 -3.65 -15.06 -31.03
N ARG A 193 -2.93 -15.66 -31.97
CA ARG A 193 -1.69 -16.37 -31.70
C ARG A 193 -0.54 -15.34 -31.74
N PRO A 194 0.09 -14.97 -30.61
CA PRO A 194 1.11 -13.92 -30.61
C PRO A 194 2.31 -14.28 -31.48
N HIS A 195 2.80 -13.32 -32.26
CA HIS A 195 3.93 -13.49 -33.16
C HIS A 195 4.59 -12.14 -33.42
N TYR A 196 5.89 -12.07 -33.71
CA TYR A 196 6.58 -10.79 -33.89
C TYR A 196 5.97 -9.91 -35.01
N SER A 197 5.34 -10.54 -36.01
CA SER A 197 4.67 -9.86 -37.12
C SER A 197 3.40 -9.09 -36.73
N MET A 198 2.94 -9.17 -35.48
CA MET A 198 1.86 -8.29 -34.98
C MET A 198 2.34 -6.86 -34.73
N GLY A 199 3.64 -6.58 -34.89
CA GLY A 199 4.21 -5.26 -34.71
C GLY A 199 4.51 -4.92 -33.26
N ARG A 200 5.30 -3.85 -33.06
CA ARG A 200 5.80 -3.44 -31.73
C ARG A 200 4.67 -3.06 -30.78
N ILE A 201 3.61 -2.42 -31.29
CA ILE A 201 2.44 -2.00 -30.52
C ILE A 201 1.70 -3.21 -29.94
N CYS A 202 1.23 -4.14 -30.77
CA CYS A 202 0.54 -5.33 -30.26
C CYS A 202 1.46 -6.26 -29.45
N ALA A 203 2.78 -6.28 -29.73
CA ALA A 203 3.74 -6.96 -28.87
C ALA A 203 3.81 -6.35 -27.47
N GLY A 204 3.85 -5.02 -27.36
CA GLY A 204 3.77 -4.31 -26.09
C GLY A 204 2.45 -4.57 -25.37
N LEU A 205 1.31 -4.50 -26.06
CA LEU A 205 0.00 -4.82 -25.47
C LEU A 205 -0.07 -6.26 -24.95
N ASN A 206 0.49 -7.23 -25.68
CA ASN A 206 0.57 -8.61 -25.20
C ASN A 206 1.48 -8.75 -23.97
N LEU A 207 2.58 -7.99 -23.90
CA LEU A 207 3.44 -7.95 -22.72
C LEU A 207 2.67 -7.40 -21.51
N LEU A 208 1.96 -6.29 -21.67
CA LEU A 208 1.12 -5.72 -20.60
C LEU A 208 0.01 -6.66 -20.15
N ARG A 209 -0.61 -7.39 -21.10
CA ARG A 209 -1.62 -8.42 -20.80
C ARG A 209 -1.08 -9.48 -19.86
N VAL A 210 0.12 -10.01 -20.11
CA VAL A 210 0.73 -11.04 -19.24
C VAL A 210 1.23 -10.44 -17.93
N ARG A 211 1.65 -9.18 -17.92
CA ARG A 211 2.10 -8.47 -16.70
C ARG A 211 0.96 -8.15 -15.75
N ALA A 212 -0.20 -7.80 -16.28
CA ALA A 212 -1.44 -7.72 -15.49
C ALA A 212 -1.81 -9.08 -14.87
N ARG A 213 -1.58 -10.20 -15.57
CA ARG A 213 -1.77 -11.56 -15.02
C ARG A 213 -0.76 -11.91 -13.94
N GLU A 214 0.51 -11.53 -14.10
CA GLU A 214 1.50 -11.69 -13.03
C GLU A 214 1.11 -10.91 -11.77
N ALA A 215 0.64 -9.67 -11.94
CA ALA A 215 0.16 -8.84 -10.85
C ALA A 215 -1.09 -9.45 -10.19
N GLU A 216 -2.03 -10.00 -10.97
CA GLU A 216 -3.21 -10.73 -10.45
C GLU A 216 -2.80 -11.91 -9.56
N LEU A 217 -1.85 -12.73 -10.01
CA LEU A 217 -1.35 -13.87 -9.23
C LEU A 217 -0.63 -13.42 -7.95
N ALA A 218 0.11 -12.31 -8.01
CA ALA A 218 0.72 -11.71 -6.84
C ALA A 218 -0.35 -11.18 -5.85
N ALA A 219 -1.41 -10.55 -6.35
CA ALA A 219 -2.55 -10.11 -5.53
C ALA A 219 -3.23 -11.30 -4.85
N PHE A 220 -3.48 -12.38 -5.59
CA PHE A 220 -4.06 -13.60 -5.03
C PHE A 220 -3.21 -14.13 -3.87
N ARG A 221 -1.89 -14.25 -4.05
CA ARG A 221 -0.98 -14.67 -2.95
C ARG A 221 -0.98 -13.69 -1.78
N ALA A 222 -1.12 -12.40 -2.04
CA ALA A 222 -1.14 -11.38 -1.00
C ALA A 222 -2.39 -11.42 -0.13
N PHE A 223 -3.55 -11.69 -0.73
CA PHE A 223 -4.85 -11.53 -0.09
C PHE A 223 -5.64 -12.83 0.15
N TYR A 224 -5.15 -13.98 -0.34
CA TYR A 224 -5.74 -15.28 -0.03
C TYR A 224 -5.27 -15.79 1.33
N ARG A 225 -6.21 -16.34 2.10
CA ARG A 225 -5.97 -17.05 3.36
C ARG A 225 -6.75 -18.37 3.31
N GLU A 226 -6.17 -19.46 3.78
CA GLU A 226 -6.81 -20.79 3.71
C GLU A 226 -8.12 -20.86 4.50
N ASP A 227 -8.20 -20.12 5.61
CA ASP A 227 -9.34 -20.07 6.54
C ASP A 227 -10.40 -19.04 6.16
N GLN A 228 -10.01 -17.93 5.52
CA GLN A 228 -10.90 -16.80 5.20
C GLN A 228 -11.19 -16.64 3.70
N GLY A 229 -10.51 -17.39 2.84
CA GLY A 229 -10.59 -17.23 1.40
C GLY A 229 -9.90 -15.96 0.91
N LEU A 230 -10.42 -15.38 -0.18
CA LEU A 230 -9.83 -14.22 -0.83
C LEU A 230 -10.38 -12.90 -0.27
N LEU A 231 -9.57 -12.18 0.51
CA LEU A 231 -9.97 -10.96 1.22
C LEU A 231 -10.18 -9.74 0.31
N ARG A 232 -9.47 -9.68 -0.83
CA ARG A 232 -9.53 -8.57 -1.80
C ARG A 232 -9.90 -9.07 -3.19
N GLN A 233 -11.10 -9.64 -3.30
CA GLN A 233 -11.65 -10.12 -4.56
C GLN A 233 -11.78 -8.99 -5.60
N ASP A 234 -12.08 -7.77 -5.15
CA ASP A 234 -12.15 -6.57 -5.98
C ASP A 234 -10.84 -6.26 -6.70
N ILE A 235 -9.70 -6.33 -6.01
CA ILE A 235 -8.36 -6.14 -6.61
C ILE A 235 -8.06 -7.21 -7.65
N VAL A 236 -8.30 -8.48 -7.31
CA VAL A 236 -8.05 -9.60 -8.25
C VAL A 236 -8.96 -9.46 -9.47
N ARG A 237 -10.23 -9.10 -9.28
CA ARG A 237 -11.17 -8.83 -10.38
C ARG A 237 -10.68 -7.69 -11.26
N ALA A 238 -10.25 -6.56 -10.69
CA ALA A 238 -9.77 -5.41 -11.46
C ALA A 238 -8.56 -5.76 -12.34
N LEU A 239 -7.58 -6.50 -11.80
CA LEU A 239 -6.42 -6.99 -12.56
C LEU A 239 -6.82 -7.98 -13.66
N ASN A 240 -7.83 -8.80 -13.38
CA ASN A 240 -8.40 -9.69 -14.37
C ASN A 240 -9.03 -8.92 -15.54
N ARG A 241 -9.76 -7.83 -15.24
CA ARG A 241 -10.34 -6.93 -16.25
C ARG A 241 -9.28 -6.16 -17.02
N LEU A 242 -8.20 -5.69 -16.36
CA LEU A 242 -7.08 -5.05 -17.03
C LEU A 242 -6.45 -5.94 -18.10
N SER A 243 -6.22 -7.22 -17.82
CA SER A 243 -5.68 -8.09 -18.87
C SER A 243 -6.69 -8.37 -19.98
N SER A 244 -8.00 -8.43 -19.69
CA SER A 244 -9.04 -8.50 -20.72
C SER A 244 -8.99 -7.26 -21.61
N ALA A 245 -8.84 -6.07 -21.02
CA ALA A 245 -8.72 -4.81 -21.73
C ALA A 245 -7.45 -4.75 -22.60
N PHE A 246 -6.29 -5.18 -22.10
CA PHE A 246 -5.08 -5.24 -22.92
C PHE A 246 -5.24 -6.18 -24.11
N TYR A 247 -5.94 -7.30 -23.92
CA TYR A 247 -6.24 -8.23 -25.01
C TYR A 247 -7.20 -7.64 -26.05
N VAL A 248 -8.23 -6.91 -25.60
CA VAL A 248 -9.13 -6.15 -26.49
C VAL A 248 -8.36 -5.06 -27.25
N ALA A 249 -7.47 -4.32 -26.57
CA ALA A 249 -6.60 -3.34 -27.21
C ALA A 249 -5.72 -3.97 -28.30
N MET A 250 -5.28 -5.22 -28.12
CA MET A 250 -4.57 -5.94 -29.19
C MET A 250 -5.44 -6.06 -30.44
N TYR A 251 -6.71 -6.46 -30.34
CA TYR A 251 -7.61 -6.55 -31.50
C TYR A 251 -7.82 -5.20 -32.19
N ILE A 252 -7.99 -4.13 -31.42
CA ILE A 252 -8.17 -2.76 -31.95
C ILE A 252 -6.94 -2.31 -32.73
N ASN A 253 -5.74 -2.69 -32.28
CA ASN A 253 -4.46 -2.22 -32.84
C ASN A 253 -3.75 -3.25 -33.74
N LEU A 254 -4.39 -4.38 -34.04
CA LEU A 254 -3.80 -5.41 -34.89
C LEU A 254 -3.52 -4.84 -36.29
N PRO A 255 -2.33 -5.07 -36.86
CA PRO A 255 -2.05 -4.61 -38.21
C PRO A 255 -2.96 -5.30 -39.22
N ALA A 256 -3.33 -4.56 -40.27
CA ALA A 256 -4.10 -5.10 -41.37
C ALA A 256 -3.42 -6.33 -41.98
N GLY A 257 -4.20 -7.39 -42.24
CA GLY A 257 -3.68 -8.64 -42.80
C GLY A 257 -3.06 -9.61 -41.78
N TYR A 258 -3.05 -9.31 -40.49
CA TYR A 258 -2.67 -10.29 -39.47
C TYR A 258 -3.71 -11.42 -39.37
N ASP A 259 -3.27 -12.66 -39.57
CA ASP A 259 -4.14 -13.85 -39.75
C ASP A 259 -3.77 -15.02 -38.82
N LYS A 260 -2.83 -14.81 -37.89
CA LYS A 260 -2.35 -15.88 -37.01
C LYS A 260 -3.31 -16.06 -35.83
N GLU A 261 -4.18 -17.05 -35.97
CA GLU A 261 -5.14 -17.46 -34.94
C GLU A 261 -4.81 -18.87 -34.40
N TYR A 262 -5.34 -19.21 -33.23
CA TYR A 262 -5.35 -20.58 -32.69
C TYR A 262 -6.50 -21.40 -33.27
#